data_AF-A0A352UEY4-F1
#
_entry.id   AF-A0A352UEY4-F1
#
_cell.length_a   1.000
_cell.length_b   1.000
_cell.length_c   1.000
_cell.angle_alpha   90.00
_cell.angle_beta   90.00
_cell.angle_gamma   90.00
#
_symmetry.space_group_name_H-M   'P 1'
#
loop_
_entity.id
_entity.type
_entity.pdbx_description
1 polymer ?
#
loop_
_entity_poly.entity_id
_entity_poly.type
_entity_poly.pdbx_seq_one_letter_code
_entity_poly.pdbx_strand_id
1 'polypeptide(L)'
;MTNGKEKEDDAQDSQDTQETRETTERHRTITIGLENMEDVDRVVRDAVTRSMDAATTVGDTIKETILKVKTARDSVVMVRVNKDSLNKLDVLVDSGLNASRSEAAAFMIAEGIQAKKDLFSKISEKTEMIRKTREDLRKLLDEDDLPEDSKSKEE
;
A
#
# COMPACT_ATOMS: atom_id res chain seq x y z
N MET A 1 -55.83 -36.33 -3.13
CA MET A 1 -55.30 -35.23 -2.30
C MET A 1 -54.02 -34.74 -2.96
N THR A 2 -53.99 -33.44 -3.31
CA THR A 2 -52.82 -32.54 -3.54
C THR A 2 -51.76 -32.99 -4.56
N ASN A 3 -51.80 -32.47 -5.80
CA ASN A 3 -51.22 -31.20 -6.30
C ASN A 3 -49.76 -31.34 -6.76
N GLY A 4 -49.55 -31.26 -8.08
CA GLY A 4 -48.27 -30.98 -8.71
C GLY A 4 -48.54 -30.31 -10.05
N LYS A 5 -48.61 -28.98 -10.05
CA LYS A 5 -48.76 -28.14 -11.25
C LYS A 5 -47.39 -27.81 -11.82
N GLU A 6 -47.31 -27.98 -13.12
CA GLU A 6 -46.26 -27.60 -14.07
C GLU A 6 -46.06 -26.07 -14.18
N LYS A 7 -45.01 -25.71 -14.94
CA LYS A 7 -44.67 -24.43 -15.59
C LYS A 7 -43.56 -23.63 -14.92
N GLU A 8 -42.57 -23.09 -15.62
CA GLU A 8 -42.18 -23.09 -17.04
C GLU A 8 -40.74 -22.55 -17.02
N ASP A 9 -39.81 -23.31 -17.59
CA ASP A 9 -38.47 -22.85 -17.94
C ASP A 9 -38.57 -22.09 -19.26
N ASP A 10 -38.12 -20.85 -19.31
CA ASP A 10 -37.86 -20.13 -20.57
C ASP A 10 -36.43 -19.63 -20.58
N ALA A 11 -35.64 -20.24 -21.46
CA ALA A 11 -34.36 -19.75 -21.93
C ALA A 11 -34.37 -19.78 -23.47
N GLN A 12 -34.25 -18.61 -24.12
CA GLN A 12 -33.60 -18.34 -25.42
C GLN A 12 -33.90 -16.88 -25.81
N ASP A 13 -32.94 -15.96 -25.77
CA ASP A 13 -31.78 -15.73 -26.67
C ASP A 13 -32.12 -14.85 -27.90
N SER A 14 -31.20 -13.90 -28.15
CA SER A 14 -30.95 -13.13 -29.38
C SER A 14 -31.84 -11.87 -29.59
N GLN A 15 -31.38 -10.65 -29.93
CA GLN A 15 -30.10 -10.10 -30.42
C GLN A 15 -29.97 -8.59 -30.07
N ASP A 16 -28.72 -8.12 -29.99
CA ASP A 16 -28.16 -6.78 -30.31
C ASP A 16 -29.01 -5.50 -30.18
N THR A 17 -28.49 -4.50 -29.45
CA THR A 17 -27.81 -3.32 -30.06
C THR A 17 -27.22 -2.42 -28.95
N GLN A 18 -26.00 -1.97 -29.18
CA GLN A 18 -25.20 -1.06 -28.34
C GLN A 18 -25.90 0.27 -28.05
N GLU A 19 -25.84 0.78 -26.82
CA GLU A 19 -25.66 2.23 -26.56
C GLU A 19 -25.18 2.55 -25.13
N THR A 20 -23.91 2.96 -25.07
CA THR A 20 -23.31 4.06 -24.29
C THR A 20 -23.65 4.26 -22.80
N ARG A 21 -22.57 4.18 -22.00
CA ARG A 21 -22.42 4.62 -20.60
C ARG A 21 -22.96 6.04 -20.34
N GLU A 22 -23.78 6.19 -19.30
CA GLU A 22 -23.78 7.36 -18.41
C GLU A 22 -24.10 6.92 -16.97
N THR A 23 -23.09 6.92 -16.11
CA THR A 23 -23.26 6.75 -14.66
C THR A 23 -23.55 8.12 -14.04
N THR A 24 -24.83 8.43 -13.86
CA THR A 24 -25.29 9.65 -13.20
C THR A 24 -24.98 9.62 -11.70
N GLU A 25 -24.03 10.45 -11.26
CA GLU A 25 -23.81 10.79 -9.86
C GLU A 25 -25.09 11.36 -9.24
N ARG A 26 -25.57 10.72 -8.17
CA ARG A 26 -26.71 11.22 -7.40
C ARG A 26 -26.26 12.40 -6.53
N HIS A 27 -26.32 13.61 -7.07
CA HIS A 27 -26.28 14.83 -6.25
C HIS A 27 -27.56 14.90 -5.40
N ARG A 28 -27.44 14.67 -4.09
CA ARG A 28 -28.51 15.01 -3.14
C ARG A 28 -28.47 16.51 -2.90
N THR A 29 -29.26 17.27 -3.66
CA THR A 29 -29.52 18.67 -3.38
C THR A 29 -30.37 18.78 -2.11
N ILE A 30 -29.83 19.40 -1.07
CA ILE A 30 -30.60 19.80 0.12
C ILE A 30 -31.10 21.22 -0.15
N THR A 31 -32.40 21.35 -0.44
CA THR A 31 -33.04 22.67 -0.57
C THR A 31 -33.38 23.17 0.83
N ILE A 32 -32.67 24.20 1.30
CA ILE A 32 -32.96 24.87 2.58
C ILE A 32 -33.82 26.10 2.26
N GLY A 33 -35.09 26.08 2.64
CA GLY A 33 -35.98 27.24 2.54
C GLY A 33 -35.55 28.30 3.56
N LEU A 34 -35.15 29.48 3.08
CA LEU A 34 -34.81 30.64 3.91
C LEU A 34 -35.98 31.61 3.85
N GLU A 35 -36.97 31.42 4.72
CA GLU A 35 -38.18 32.25 4.73
C GLU A 35 -38.03 33.51 5.60
N ASN A 36 -37.00 33.60 6.46
CA ASN A 36 -36.74 34.75 7.33
C ASN A 36 -35.25 35.09 7.47
N MET A 37 -34.93 36.36 7.75
CA MET A 37 -33.55 36.89 7.86
C MET A 37 -32.76 36.29 9.04
N GLU A 38 -33.46 35.80 10.08
CA GLU A 38 -32.85 35.12 11.24
C GLU A 38 -32.29 33.73 10.89
N ASP A 39 -32.89 33.03 9.93
CA ASP A 39 -32.42 31.71 9.47
C ASP A 39 -31.13 31.82 8.66
N VAL A 40 -30.92 32.94 7.96
CA VAL A 40 -29.71 33.24 7.19
C VAL A 40 -28.50 33.35 8.14
N ASP A 41 -28.65 34.06 9.25
CA ASP A 41 -27.56 34.30 10.21
C ASP A 41 -27.16 33.01 10.95
N ARG A 42 -28.13 32.12 11.21
CA ARG A 42 -27.86 30.77 11.74
C ARG A 42 -27.11 29.90 10.73
N VAL A 43 -27.55 29.86 9.47
CA VAL A 43 -26.90 29.05 8.43
C VAL A 43 -25.47 29.52 8.15
N VAL A 44 -25.24 30.83 8.14
CA VAL A 44 -23.89 31.41 8.00
C VAL A 44 -23.01 31.03 9.18
N ARG A 45 -23.50 31.11 10.42
CA ARG A 45 -22.74 30.69 11.61
C ARG A 45 -22.42 29.19 11.62
N ASP A 46 -23.38 28.34 11.26
CA ASP A 46 -23.16 26.89 11.19
C ASP A 46 -22.16 26.52 10.08
N ALA A 47 -22.21 27.21 8.94
CA ALA A 47 -21.24 27.05 7.86
C ALA A 47 -19.83 27.48 8.31
N VAL A 48 -19.70 28.63 8.98
CA VAL A 48 -18.41 29.14 9.48
C VAL A 48 -17.83 28.19 10.55
N THR A 49 -18.67 27.71 11.48
CA THR A 49 -18.22 26.80 12.55
C THR A 49 -17.75 25.46 11.98
N ARG A 50 -18.51 24.86 11.04
CA ARG A 50 -18.10 23.63 10.35
C ARG A 50 -16.84 23.82 9.50
N SER A 51 -16.64 25.00 8.93
CA SER A 51 -15.43 25.33 8.18
C SER A 51 -14.20 25.40 9.09
N MET A 52 -14.36 25.94 10.31
CA MET A 52 -13.30 25.99 11.31
C MET A 52 -12.96 24.59 11.85
N ASP A 53 -13.97 23.75 12.13
CA ASP A 53 -13.76 22.37 12.61
C ASP A 53 -13.09 21.47 11.56
N ALA A 54 -13.42 21.68 10.27
CA ALA A 54 -12.74 20.98 9.18
C ALA A 54 -11.28 21.42 9.06
N ALA A 55 -10.97 22.71 9.23
CA ALA A 55 -9.61 23.23 9.13
C ALA A 55 -8.72 22.76 10.30
N THR A 56 -9.23 22.71 11.52
CA THR A 56 -8.48 22.19 12.69
C THR A 56 -8.20 20.69 12.54
N THR A 57 -9.21 19.91 12.12
CA THR A 57 -9.08 18.45 11.91
C THR A 57 -8.09 18.11 10.79
N VAL A 58 -8.08 18.89 9.70
CA VAL A 58 -7.12 18.69 8.59
C VAL A 58 -5.69 19.01 9.03
N GLY A 59 -5.49 20.07 9.83
CA GLY A 59 -4.18 20.42 10.38
C GLY A 59 -3.59 19.32 11.27
N ASP A 60 -4.42 18.74 12.13
CA ASP A 60 -4.00 17.63 13.01
C ASP A 60 -3.78 16.33 12.24
N THR A 61 -4.60 16.03 11.23
CA THR A 61 -4.45 14.82 10.40
C THR A 61 -3.18 14.85 9.53
N ILE A 62 -2.84 16.01 8.96
CA ILE A 62 -1.60 16.19 8.18
C ILE A 62 -0.38 16.07 9.10
N LYS A 63 -0.41 16.71 10.27
CA LYS A 63 0.66 16.60 11.27
C LYS A 63 0.84 15.15 11.74
N GLU A 64 -0.26 14.46 12.02
CA GLU A 64 -0.22 13.08 12.47
C GLU A 64 0.20 12.12 11.35
N THR A 65 -0.15 12.39 10.09
CA THR A 65 0.27 11.58 8.93
C THR A 65 1.75 11.75 8.62
N ILE A 66 2.28 12.98 8.67
CA ILE A 66 3.72 13.26 8.51
C ILE A 66 4.52 12.59 9.64
N LEU A 67 4.03 12.65 10.87
CA LEU A 67 4.66 11.99 12.02
C LEU A 67 4.54 10.46 11.93
N LYS A 68 3.41 9.91 11.46
CA LYS A 68 3.21 8.47 11.28
C LYS A 68 4.07 7.90 10.15
N VAL A 69 4.29 8.64 9.06
CA VAL A 69 5.22 8.24 7.98
C VAL A 69 6.66 8.17 8.48
N LYS A 70 7.07 9.08 9.39
CA LYS A 70 8.38 9.02 10.03
C LYS A 70 8.51 7.89 11.08
N THR A 71 7.41 7.32 11.54
CA THR A 71 7.38 6.37 12.68
C THR A 71 7.00 4.93 12.27
N ALA A 72 6.81 4.67 10.98
CA ALA A 72 6.45 3.36 10.45
C ALA A 72 7.66 2.38 10.42
N ARG A 73 8.13 2.00 11.62
CA ARG A 73 9.01 0.86 11.90
C ARG A 73 10.37 0.87 11.17
N ASP A 74 11.24 1.79 11.56
CA ASP A 74 12.65 1.72 11.18
C ASP A 74 13.33 0.55 11.91
N SER A 75 13.83 -0.43 11.14
CA SER A 75 14.74 -1.43 11.67
C SER A 75 16.03 -0.74 12.13
N VAL A 76 16.38 -0.87 13.42
CA VAL A 76 17.58 -0.24 13.96
C VAL A 76 18.78 -1.17 13.77
N VAL A 77 19.79 -0.70 13.05
CA VAL A 77 21.06 -1.40 12.87
C VAL A 77 22.16 -0.64 13.61
N MET A 78 22.83 -1.30 14.55
CA MET A 78 24.05 -0.76 15.16
C MET A 78 25.25 -1.06 14.27
N VAL A 79 25.94 -0.02 13.80
CA VAL A 79 27.10 -0.15 12.91
C VAL A 79 28.32 0.50 13.55
N ARG A 80 29.47 -0.18 13.50
CA ARG A 80 30.76 0.44 13.83
C ARG A 80 31.21 1.30 12.65
N VAL A 81 31.46 2.57 12.90
CA VAL A 81 31.99 3.52 11.92
C VAL A 81 33.36 4.02 12.34
N ASN A 82 34.19 4.36 11.38
CA ASN A 82 35.47 5.00 11.65
C ASN A 82 35.26 6.50 11.97
N LYS A 83 36.32 7.15 12.49
CA LYS A 83 36.27 8.57 12.90
C LYS A 83 35.97 9.52 11.74
N ASP A 84 36.49 9.25 10.55
CA ASP A 84 36.24 10.08 9.36
C ASP A 84 34.77 10.04 8.94
N SER A 85 34.17 8.85 8.88
CA SER A 85 32.74 8.68 8.59
C SER A 85 31.88 9.34 9.65
N LEU A 86 32.21 9.18 10.94
CA LEU A 86 31.48 9.84 12.02
C LEU A 86 31.51 11.37 11.88
N ASN A 87 32.67 11.96 11.58
CA ASN A 87 32.79 13.40 11.35
C ASN A 87 31.97 13.87 10.16
N LYS A 88 31.89 13.10 9.07
CA LYS A 88 31.05 13.45 7.90
C LYS A 88 29.57 13.40 8.23
N LEU A 89 29.14 12.44 9.05
CA LEU A 89 27.76 12.41 9.55
C LEU A 89 27.47 13.63 10.43
N ASP A 90 28.43 14.06 11.25
CA ASP A 90 28.30 15.28 12.07
C ASP A 90 28.12 16.52 11.21
N VAL A 91 28.90 16.67 10.14
CA VAL A 91 28.75 17.79 9.20
C VAL A 91 27.33 17.87 8.62
N LEU A 92 26.71 16.74 8.28
CA LEU A 92 25.34 16.70 7.75
C LEU A 92 24.29 17.09 8.79
N VAL A 93 24.54 16.77 10.06
CA VAL A 93 23.68 17.18 11.17
C VAL A 93 23.84 18.66 11.47
N ASP A 94 25.09 19.13 11.57
CA ASP A 94 25.45 20.51 11.86
C ASP A 94 24.99 21.47 10.74
N SER A 95 24.95 21.00 9.50
CA SER A 95 24.39 21.77 8.37
C SER A 95 22.87 21.85 8.36
N GLY A 96 22.19 21.15 9.27
CA GLY A 96 20.72 21.09 9.34
C GLY A 96 20.06 20.27 8.24
N LEU A 97 20.83 19.51 7.44
CA LEU A 97 20.27 18.64 6.39
C LEU A 97 19.61 17.39 7.00
N ASN A 98 20.13 16.91 8.13
CA ASN A 98 19.56 15.80 8.87
C ASN A 98 19.40 16.20 10.35
N ALA A 99 18.32 15.77 11.00
CA ALA A 99 18.06 16.14 12.41
C ALA A 99 18.85 15.28 13.41
N SER A 100 19.44 14.16 12.97
CA SER A 100 20.22 13.26 13.82
C SER A 100 21.28 12.48 13.02
N ARG A 101 22.29 11.95 13.72
CA ARG A 101 23.33 11.09 13.11
C ARG A 101 22.75 9.82 12.48
N SER A 102 21.72 9.24 13.09
CA SER A 102 21.03 8.06 12.54
C SER A 102 20.28 8.40 11.25
N GLU A 103 19.70 9.60 11.16
CA GLU A 103 19.05 10.09 9.95
C GLU A 103 20.07 10.40 8.84
N ALA A 104 21.19 11.04 9.18
CA ALA A 104 22.31 11.23 8.25
C ALA A 104 22.86 9.89 7.73
N ALA A 105 23.00 8.90 8.60
CA ALA A 105 23.44 7.56 8.21
C ALA A 105 22.42 6.89 7.29
N ALA A 106 21.12 6.94 7.60
CA ALA A 106 20.07 6.40 6.75
C ALA A 106 20.05 7.06 5.37
N PHE A 107 20.20 8.39 5.32
CA PHE A 107 20.32 9.16 4.08
C PHE A 107 21.51 8.68 3.24
N MET A 108 22.71 8.58 3.84
CA MET A 108 23.90 8.12 3.14
C MET A 108 23.81 6.66 2.68
N ILE A 109 23.15 5.79 3.44
CA ILE A 109 22.90 4.40 3.04
C ILE A 109 21.98 4.36 1.82
N ALA A 110 20.90 5.16 1.82
CA ALA A 110 19.98 5.25 0.69
C ALA A 110 20.68 5.74 -0.58
N GLU A 111 21.46 6.82 -0.48
CA GLU A 111 22.28 7.34 -1.58
C GLU A 111 23.32 6.32 -2.06
N GLY A 112 23.95 5.58 -1.13
CA GLY A 112 24.88 4.51 -1.47
C GLY A 112 24.23 3.34 -2.22
N ILE A 113 23.03 2.94 -1.81
CA ILE A 113 22.23 1.92 -2.51
C ILE A 113 21.85 2.41 -3.91
N GLN A 114 21.38 3.65 -4.01
CA GLN A 114 21.03 4.28 -5.28
C GLN A 114 22.22 4.33 -6.23
N ALA A 115 23.38 4.78 -5.76
CA ALA A 115 24.61 4.88 -6.55
C ALA A 115 25.16 3.52 -6.98
N LYS A 116 24.77 2.43 -6.32
CA LYS A 116 25.22 1.05 -6.61
C LYS A 116 24.09 0.13 -7.08
N LYS A 117 23.00 0.69 -7.61
CA LYS A 117 21.83 -0.07 -8.08
C LYS A 117 22.16 -1.24 -9.00
N ASP A 118 23.01 -1.02 -10.00
CA ASP A 118 23.39 -2.07 -10.95
C ASP A 118 24.12 -3.24 -10.29
N LEU A 119 24.96 -2.94 -9.29
CA LEU A 119 25.66 -3.96 -8.52
C LEU A 119 24.68 -4.78 -7.70
N PHE A 120 23.77 -4.12 -6.98
CA PHE A 120 22.74 -4.82 -6.21
C PHE A 120 21.84 -5.66 -7.10
N SER A 121 21.43 -5.17 -8.27
CA SER A 121 20.64 -5.93 -9.24
C SER A 121 21.34 -7.22 -9.67
N LYS A 122 22.63 -7.13 -10.03
CA LYS A 122 23.44 -8.31 -10.39
C LYS A 122 23.59 -9.29 -9.22
N ILE A 123 23.84 -8.79 -8.01
CA ILE A 123 23.92 -9.65 -6.82
C ILE A 123 22.60 -10.37 -6.60
N SER A 124 21.47 -9.65 -6.63
CA SER A 124 20.13 -10.21 -6.45
C SER A 124 19.81 -11.30 -7.47
N GLU A 125 20.12 -11.09 -8.75
CA GLU A 125 19.94 -12.10 -9.81
C GLU A 125 20.71 -13.39 -9.49
N LYS A 126 21.99 -13.27 -9.13
CA LYS A 126 22.86 -14.41 -8.82
C LYS A 126 22.42 -15.13 -7.54
N THR A 127 22.02 -14.37 -6.51
CA THR A 127 21.51 -14.93 -5.26
C THR A 127 20.21 -15.72 -5.48
N GLU A 128 19.31 -15.24 -6.33
CA GLU A 128 18.06 -15.97 -6.62
C GLU A 128 18.33 -17.27 -7.38
N MET A 129 19.27 -17.29 -8.32
CA MET A 129 19.69 -18.54 -8.96
C MET A 129 20.24 -19.53 -7.93
N ILE A 130 21.10 -19.09 -7.00
CA ILE A 130 21.60 -19.96 -5.92
C ILE A 130 20.43 -20.49 -5.08
N ARG A 131 19.44 -19.66 -4.76
CA ARG A 131 18.26 -20.06 -3.99
C ARG A 131 17.48 -21.14 -4.73
N LYS A 132 17.22 -20.94 -6.02
CA LYS A 132 16.51 -21.92 -6.87
C LYS A 132 17.29 -23.23 -7.00
N THR A 133 18.59 -23.18 -7.29
CA THR A 133 19.41 -24.40 -7.36
C THR A 133 19.42 -25.17 -6.04
N ARG A 134 19.47 -24.47 -4.88
CA ARG A 134 19.35 -25.13 -3.57
C ARG A 134 17.98 -25.77 -3.35
N GLU A 135 16.92 -25.19 -3.88
CA GLU A 135 15.57 -25.73 -3.81
C GLU A 135 15.42 -26.97 -4.71
N ASP A 136 15.90 -26.90 -5.95
CA ASP A 136 15.88 -28.02 -6.90
C ASP A 136 16.68 -29.22 -6.36
N LEU A 137 17.83 -28.98 -5.73
CA LEU A 137 18.60 -30.05 -5.06
C LEU A 137 17.83 -30.72 -3.91
N ARG A 138 17.04 -29.95 -3.14
CA ARG A 138 16.21 -30.53 -2.08
C ARG A 138 15.09 -31.40 -2.66
N LYS A 139 14.46 -30.95 -3.75
CA LYS A 139 13.41 -31.72 -4.42
C LYS A 139 13.92 -33.06 -4.95
N LEU A 140 15.11 -33.11 -5.53
CA LEU A 140 15.71 -34.36 -6.00
C LEU A 140 15.93 -35.36 -4.85
N LEU A 141 16.37 -34.88 -3.68
CA LEU A 141 16.51 -35.74 -2.49
C LEU A 141 15.15 -36.25 -1.99
N ASP A 142 14.12 -35.40 -2.01
CA ASP A 142 12.77 -35.79 -1.59
C ASP A 142 12.09 -36.75 -2.59
N GLU A 143 12.43 -36.66 -3.89
CA GLU A 143 11.93 -37.54 -4.96
C GLU A 143 12.59 -38.93 -4.92
N ASP A 144 13.88 -39.00 -4.59
CA ASP A 144 14.61 -40.27 -4.42
C ASP A 144 14.21 -41.04 -3.14
N ASP A 145 13.62 -40.36 -2.14
CA ASP A 145 13.14 -40.95 -0.88
C ASP A 145 11.68 -41.48 -0.96
N LEU A 146 11.06 -41.47 -2.15
CA LEU A 146 9.73 -42.05 -2.35
C LEU A 146 9.81 -43.59 -2.37
N PRO A 147 9.07 -44.32 -1.51
CA PRO A 147 9.06 -45.78 -1.54
C PRO A 147 8.53 -46.29 -2.90
N GLU A 148 9.32 -47.15 -3.54
CA GLU A 148 9.08 -47.81 -4.84
C GLU A 148 7.75 -48.59 -4.97
N ASP A 149 6.93 -48.65 -3.91
CA ASP A 149 5.75 -49.53 -3.81
C ASP A 149 4.49 -49.01 -4.55
N SER A 150 4.60 -47.94 -5.34
CA SER A 150 3.47 -47.35 -6.07
C SER A 150 3.54 -47.44 -7.60
N LYS A 151 4.62 -47.98 -8.19
CA LYS A 151 4.79 -48.05 -9.66
C LYS A 151 4.31 -49.35 -10.32
N SER A 152 3.70 -50.29 -9.59
CA SER A 152 3.22 -51.55 -10.18
C SER A 152 1.74 -51.81 -9.87
N LYS A 153 0.85 -51.19 -10.65
CA LYS A 153 -0.52 -51.68 -10.89
C LYS A 153 -1.19 -50.87 -12.01
N GLU A 154 -0.72 -51.06 -13.24
CA GLU A 154 -1.52 -50.83 -14.45
C GLU A 154 -0.84 -51.56 -15.61
N GLU A 155 -1.08 -52.87 -15.69
CA GLU A 155 -1.13 -53.65 -16.95
C GLU A 155 -1.96 -54.93 -16.73
#